data_AF-A0A2E4T4N5-F1
#
_entry.id   AF-A0A2E4T4N5-F1
#
_cell.length_a   1.000
_cell.length_b   1.000
_cell.length_c   1.000
_cell.angle_alpha   90.00
_cell.angle_beta   90.00
_cell.angle_gamma   90.00
#
_symmetry.space_group_name_H-M   'P 1'
#
loop_
_entity.id
_entity.type
_entity.pdbx_description
1 polymer ?
#
loop_
_entity_poly.entity_id
_entity_poly.type
_entity_poly.pdbx_seq_one_letter_code
_entity_poly.pdbx_strand_id
1 'polypeptide(L)'
;MRTAALLQSILMISSVLLVSAVIFAEDTETVISMDVTWNGEDSVEGAVRIVDGGHLTIDNADIKMMEGSSIHVDEGGQLTISHSTVKSQTPPSAIASMGYWDEQNLSKFKIPSEGISGPFQVDMFAMEGDTYYSDAAHIGGESYNLNGSSHTFNFDDGSEDIWIGLTGYGSSPVTVGSITITTQTGGETTIPGSELETVNMRGAGTPGFQLHVDGEMQSSSSSLIGGQVLVDGTLSADGTEFNRVGPIMVGESGRIDLLGTTSFSASLDDHDVRTGAYSELFWGEGVSGSGGLIDKWERRIGGQTLHLDAKYVVLRLSGVGPQESTQEIFSDENGTAYINGGNERVIEIGYADGTVWTESATIEIISYETGWNPQTSDIGNYGGGIINLDWSNSIVLDSGTPFVEWESLEIPEDSLSKTRGQSMPVVAGLANRGTAAALLYFTCDVTETGMEADIGGYQQARIEPGESVQVSFGWRHSQAGDASLTCRILTPTQLIEDDAFGGGSMTTATASWAEPEEDGSLPVLPLLAAIVVAMAIAGVTMLRRASDAIVEDDEEESEYSNDEY
;
A
#
# COMPACT_ATOMS: atom_id res chain seq x y z
N MET A 1 -74.01 2.81 -31.77
CA MET A 1 -74.12 3.11 -30.32
C MET A 1 -73.83 1.87 -29.45
N ARG A 2 -74.66 0.81 -29.41
CA ARG A 2 -74.40 -0.35 -28.50
C ARG A 2 -73.04 -1.05 -28.67
N THR A 3 -72.44 -1.03 -29.86
CA THR A 3 -71.11 -1.63 -30.12
C THR A 3 -69.93 -0.81 -29.59
N ALA A 4 -70.04 0.53 -29.53
CA ALA A 4 -68.95 1.40 -29.08
C ALA A 4 -68.75 1.30 -27.56
N ALA A 5 -69.86 1.35 -26.80
CA ALA A 5 -69.83 1.20 -25.35
C ALA A 5 -69.19 -0.12 -24.91
N LEU A 6 -69.49 -1.21 -25.62
CA LEU A 6 -68.98 -2.55 -25.30
C LEU A 6 -67.46 -2.67 -25.52
N LEU A 7 -66.93 -2.00 -26.54
CA LEU A 7 -65.48 -1.89 -26.76
C LEU A 7 -64.80 -1.05 -25.67
N GLN A 8 -65.45 0.04 -25.25
CA GLN A 8 -64.97 0.91 -24.16
C GLN A 8 -64.97 0.18 -22.81
N SER A 9 -65.99 -0.64 -22.52
CA SER A 9 -66.01 -1.50 -21.31
C SER A 9 -64.91 -2.55 -21.31
N ILE A 10 -64.58 -3.15 -22.46
CA ILE A 10 -63.48 -4.13 -22.56
C ILE A 10 -62.12 -3.45 -22.35
N LEU A 11 -61.91 -2.26 -22.92
CA LEU A 11 -60.69 -1.48 -22.69
C LEU A 11 -60.53 -1.06 -21.22
N MET A 12 -61.60 -0.59 -20.56
CA MET A 12 -61.58 -0.18 -19.15
C MET A 12 -61.42 -1.36 -18.17
N ILE A 13 -61.72 -2.59 -18.59
CA ILE A 13 -61.40 -3.81 -17.80
C ILE A 13 -59.95 -4.25 -18.06
N SER A 14 -59.44 -4.07 -19.28
CA SER A 14 -58.04 -4.33 -19.61
C SER A 14 -57.05 -3.40 -18.91
N SER A 15 -57.47 -2.20 -18.48
CA SER A 15 -56.66 -1.25 -17.72
C SER A 15 -56.67 -1.46 -16.20
N VAL A 16 -57.32 -2.52 -15.70
CA VAL A 16 -57.44 -2.83 -14.25
C VAL A 16 -56.86 -4.23 -13.92
N LEU A 17 -56.26 -4.92 -14.92
CA LEU A 17 -55.77 -6.30 -14.81
C LEU A 17 -54.35 -6.48 -15.36
N LEU A 18 -53.47 -5.50 -15.13
CA LEU A 18 -52.06 -5.53 -15.56
C LEU A 18 -51.02 -5.22 -14.46
N VAL A 19 -51.37 -5.47 -13.20
CA VAL A 19 -50.39 -5.79 -12.14
C VAL A 19 -50.85 -7.07 -11.43
N SER A 20 -50.49 -8.21 -12.02
CA SER A 20 -50.75 -9.55 -11.49
C SER A 20 -49.77 -10.55 -12.11
N ALA A 21 -48.48 -10.20 -12.09
CA ALA A 21 -47.42 -11.14 -12.45
C ALA A 21 -47.42 -12.28 -11.41
N VAL A 22 -47.51 -13.53 -11.87
CA VAL A 22 -47.30 -14.69 -10.99
C VAL A 22 -45.80 -14.88 -10.86
N ILE A 23 -45.20 -14.19 -9.90
CA ILE A 23 -43.79 -14.33 -9.56
C ILE A 23 -43.59 -15.72 -8.95
N PHE A 24 -42.74 -16.53 -9.59
CA PHE A 24 -42.07 -17.64 -8.92
C PHE A 24 -40.74 -17.11 -8.39
N ALA A 25 -40.35 -17.53 -7.18
CA ALA A 25 -39.22 -16.95 -6.46
C ALA A 25 -37.86 -17.24 -7.12
N GLU A 26 -37.37 -16.26 -7.88
CA GLU A 26 -36.03 -15.72 -7.72
C GLU A 26 -36.16 -14.40 -6.90
N ASP A 27 -35.06 -13.83 -6.40
CA ASP A 27 -35.12 -12.69 -5.47
C ASP A 27 -35.88 -11.48 -6.06
N THR A 28 -36.69 -10.80 -5.25
CA THR A 28 -37.64 -9.78 -5.71
C THR A 28 -36.95 -8.44 -6.01
N GLU A 29 -36.31 -8.34 -7.17
CA GLU A 29 -35.75 -7.09 -7.70
C GLU A 29 -36.84 -6.23 -8.37
N THR A 30 -36.99 -4.99 -7.90
CA THR A 30 -37.85 -3.94 -8.47
C THR A 30 -36.99 -2.88 -9.15
N VAL A 31 -36.99 -2.84 -10.49
CA VAL A 31 -36.18 -1.91 -11.27
C VAL A 31 -36.93 -0.61 -11.59
N ILE A 32 -36.33 0.52 -11.24
CA ILE A 32 -36.79 1.89 -11.50
C ILE A 32 -35.93 2.49 -12.62
N SER A 33 -36.52 2.70 -13.80
CA SER A 33 -35.85 3.20 -15.02
C SER A 33 -36.57 4.42 -15.64
N MET A 34 -37.38 5.10 -14.83
CA MET A 34 -38.10 6.33 -15.11
C MET A 34 -38.54 6.97 -13.78
N ASP A 35 -39.10 8.18 -13.83
CA ASP A 35 -39.67 8.87 -12.66
C ASP A 35 -40.76 8.01 -11.96
N VAL A 36 -40.56 7.70 -10.69
CA VAL A 36 -41.51 6.98 -9.82
C VAL A 36 -41.62 7.71 -8.47
N THR A 37 -42.84 7.82 -7.93
CA THR A 37 -43.09 8.45 -6.62
C THR A 37 -43.80 7.50 -5.67
N TRP A 38 -43.23 7.28 -4.50
CA TRP A 38 -43.84 6.59 -3.36
C TRP A 38 -44.33 7.61 -2.34
N ASN A 39 -45.50 7.35 -1.74
CA ASN A 39 -46.18 8.22 -0.79
C ASN A 39 -47.07 7.39 0.16
N GLY A 40 -47.23 7.84 1.40
CA GLY A 40 -47.98 7.10 2.43
C GLY A 40 -47.18 5.95 3.07
N GLU A 41 -47.89 4.99 3.67
CA GLU A 41 -47.31 3.83 4.36
C GLU A 41 -47.17 2.64 3.39
N ASP A 42 -45.98 2.05 3.27
CA ASP A 42 -45.74 0.84 2.46
C ASP A 42 -44.59 -0.01 3.02
N SER A 43 -44.46 -1.25 2.56
CA SER A 43 -43.40 -2.19 2.97
C SER A 43 -42.64 -2.77 1.78
N VAL A 44 -41.31 -2.62 1.78
CA VAL A 44 -40.41 -3.09 0.71
C VAL A 44 -39.81 -4.43 1.09
N GLU A 45 -39.95 -5.43 0.22
CA GLU A 45 -39.40 -6.78 0.36
C GLU A 45 -38.48 -7.11 -0.84
N GLY A 46 -37.20 -7.35 -0.58
CA GLY A 46 -36.18 -7.61 -1.59
C GLY A 46 -35.42 -6.37 -2.04
N ALA A 47 -34.97 -6.35 -3.29
CA ALA A 47 -34.08 -5.30 -3.81
C ALA A 47 -34.85 -4.27 -4.63
N VAL A 48 -34.54 -2.98 -4.45
CA VAL A 48 -35.02 -1.88 -5.29
C VAL A 48 -33.82 -1.31 -6.02
N ARG A 49 -33.85 -1.26 -7.35
CA ARG A 49 -32.70 -0.84 -8.14
C ARG A 49 -33.06 0.32 -9.07
N ILE A 50 -32.41 1.45 -8.87
CA ILE A 50 -32.62 2.67 -9.65
C ILE A 50 -31.46 2.79 -10.63
N VAL A 51 -31.73 2.58 -11.91
CA VAL A 51 -30.72 2.55 -12.98
C VAL A 51 -30.57 3.92 -13.65
N ASP A 52 -29.57 4.08 -14.53
CA ASP A 52 -29.37 5.28 -15.37
C ASP A 52 -30.68 5.84 -15.96
N GLY A 53 -30.94 7.13 -15.67
CA GLY A 53 -32.16 7.84 -16.09
C GLY A 53 -33.44 7.49 -15.28
N GLY A 54 -33.35 6.62 -14.28
CA GLY A 54 -34.40 6.35 -13.30
C GLY A 54 -34.33 7.30 -12.10
N HIS A 55 -35.50 7.71 -11.59
CA HIS A 55 -35.60 8.55 -10.40
C HIS A 55 -36.69 8.03 -9.47
N LEU A 56 -36.30 7.60 -8.26
CA LEU A 56 -37.25 7.29 -7.20
C LEU A 56 -37.37 8.49 -6.24
N THR A 57 -38.58 9.02 -6.10
CA THR A 57 -38.94 9.99 -5.06
C THR A 57 -39.79 9.33 -3.98
N ILE A 58 -39.31 9.34 -2.75
CA ILE A 58 -40.06 8.96 -1.55
C ILE A 58 -40.48 10.26 -0.86
N ASP A 59 -41.76 10.64 -0.98
CA ASP A 59 -42.28 11.92 -0.47
C ASP A 59 -43.49 11.72 0.45
N ASN A 60 -43.47 12.38 1.62
CA ASN A 60 -44.49 12.29 2.66
C ASN A 60 -44.91 10.83 2.96
N ALA A 61 -43.90 9.96 3.17
CA ALA A 61 -44.06 8.52 3.29
C ALA A 61 -43.46 7.93 4.59
N ASP A 62 -43.94 6.76 4.98
CA ASP A 62 -43.37 5.94 6.04
C ASP A 62 -43.10 4.53 5.50
N ILE A 63 -41.89 4.34 4.97
CA ILE A 63 -41.47 3.14 4.26
C ILE A 63 -40.80 2.17 5.24
N LYS A 64 -41.36 0.96 5.31
CA LYS A 64 -40.84 -0.12 6.16
C LYS A 64 -40.04 -1.12 5.31
N MET A 65 -38.72 -1.08 5.43
CA MET A 65 -37.83 -2.06 4.81
C MET A 65 -37.92 -3.39 5.56
N MET A 66 -38.28 -4.47 4.88
CA MET A 66 -38.31 -5.82 5.45
C MET A 66 -36.88 -6.36 5.60
N GLU A 67 -36.65 -7.29 6.52
CA GLU A 67 -35.32 -7.83 6.83
C GLU A 67 -34.60 -8.38 5.58
N GLY A 68 -33.36 -7.92 5.35
CA GLY A 68 -32.55 -8.31 4.20
C GLY A 68 -32.86 -7.55 2.89
N SER A 69 -33.77 -6.59 2.90
CA SER A 69 -34.10 -5.76 1.73
C SER A 69 -33.02 -4.72 1.44
N SER A 70 -32.98 -4.21 0.20
CA SER A 70 -32.01 -3.19 -0.20
C SER A 70 -32.58 -2.15 -1.14
N ILE A 71 -31.94 -0.99 -1.18
CA ILE A 71 -32.06 0.00 -2.26
C ILE A 71 -30.66 0.20 -2.87
N HIS A 72 -30.58 0.14 -4.20
CA HIS A 72 -29.39 0.41 -4.98
C HIS A 72 -29.68 1.59 -5.91
N VAL A 73 -28.82 2.61 -5.88
CA VAL A 73 -28.82 3.73 -6.82
C VAL A 73 -27.59 3.56 -7.70
N ASP A 74 -27.75 2.95 -8.89
CA ASP A 74 -26.66 2.77 -9.85
C ASP A 74 -26.14 4.13 -10.36
N GLU A 75 -24.96 4.16 -10.99
CA GLU A 75 -24.45 5.33 -11.72
C GLU A 75 -25.51 5.88 -12.70
N GLY A 76 -25.80 7.19 -12.60
CA GLY A 76 -26.84 7.87 -13.39
C GLY A 76 -28.27 7.73 -12.84
N GLY A 77 -28.51 6.86 -11.86
CA GLY A 77 -29.76 6.77 -11.11
C GLY A 77 -29.88 7.84 -10.01
N GLN A 78 -31.11 8.16 -9.61
CA GLN A 78 -31.40 9.18 -8.59
C GLN A 78 -32.39 8.67 -7.51
N LEU A 79 -32.07 8.94 -6.24
CA LEU A 79 -32.96 8.73 -5.10
C LEU A 79 -33.22 10.06 -4.39
N THR A 80 -34.48 10.43 -4.19
CA THR A 80 -34.88 11.57 -3.36
C THR A 80 -35.77 11.12 -2.24
N ILE A 81 -35.42 11.45 -1.00
CA ILE A 81 -36.24 11.23 0.21
C ILE A 81 -36.60 12.60 0.77
N SER A 82 -37.90 12.87 0.94
CA SER A 82 -38.39 14.15 1.45
C SER A 82 -39.55 13.96 2.42
N HIS A 83 -39.48 14.63 3.58
CA HIS A 83 -40.51 14.60 4.61
C HIS A 83 -40.96 13.18 5.00
N SER A 84 -40.05 12.22 4.95
CA SER A 84 -40.36 10.78 4.99
C SER A 84 -39.51 10.02 6.01
N THR A 85 -39.99 8.85 6.42
CA THR A 85 -39.20 7.87 7.18
C THR A 85 -38.91 6.66 6.32
N VAL A 86 -37.67 6.16 6.32
CA VAL A 86 -37.32 4.82 5.80
C VAL A 86 -36.66 4.04 6.93
N LYS A 87 -37.33 2.99 7.40
CA LYS A 87 -36.95 2.26 8.61
C LYS A 87 -36.92 0.76 8.41
N SER A 88 -35.97 0.10 9.07
CA SER A 88 -35.98 -1.36 9.21
C SER A 88 -37.25 -1.82 9.95
N GLN A 89 -37.78 -2.99 9.57
CA GLN A 89 -38.73 -3.74 10.39
C GLN A 89 -38.17 -4.11 11.77
N THR A 90 -36.88 -4.43 11.79
CA THR A 90 -36.09 -4.94 12.90
C THR A 90 -34.82 -4.08 12.97
N PRO A 91 -34.90 -2.83 13.46
CA PRO A 91 -33.72 -2.02 13.67
C PRO A 91 -32.85 -2.61 14.80
N PRO A 92 -31.53 -2.33 14.83
CA PRO A 92 -30.64 -2.74 15.92
C PRO A 92 -31.24 -2.37 17.29
N SER A 93 -31.48 -3.37 18.13
CA SER A 93 -32.24 -3.22 19.37
C SER A 93 -31.38 -3.13 20.63
N ALA A 94 -30.08 -3.44 20.52
CA ALA A 94 -29.12 -3.48 21.61
C ALA A 94 -28.22 -2.24 21.66
N ILE A 95 -27.43 -2.14 22.72
CA ILE A 95 -26.32 -1.18 22.90
C ILE A 95 -25.06 -1.91 23.32
N ALA A 96 -23.89 -1.31 23.07
CA ALA A 96 -22.59 -1.85 23.48
C ALA A 96 -21.73 -0.80 24.19
N SER A 97 -20.95 -1.23 25.18
CA SER A 97 -19.91 -0.39 25.79
C SER A 97 -18.73 -0.16 24.84
N MET A 98 -17.99 0.91 25.09
CA MET A 98 -16.85 1.37 24.29
C MET A 98 -15.51 0.81 24.81
N GLY A 99 -15.53 -0.20 25.70
CA GLY A 99 -14.33 -0.85 26.25
C GLY A 99 -13.52 -0.06 27.30
N TYR A 100 -13.85 1.21 27.57
CA TYR A 100 -13.14 2.05 28.53
C TYR A 100 -13.40 1.64 30.00
N TRP A 101 -12.35 1.76 30.83
CA TRP A 101 -12.31 1.30 32.22
C TRP A 101 -12.09 2.42 33.26
N ASP A 102 -11.80 3.64 32.82
CA ASP A 102 -11.67 4.80 33.70
C ASP A 102 -13.04 5.43 34.01
N GLU A 103 -13.19 6.05 35.18
CA GLU A 103 -14.48 6.54 35.69
C GLU A 103 -15.15 7.60 34.79
N GLN A 104 -14.35 8.39 34.06
CA GLN A 104 -14.81 9.46 33.18
C GLN A 104 -15.38 8.91 31.88
N ASN A 105 -14.69 7.97 31.25
CA ASN A 105 -15.07 7.40 29.96
C ASN A 105 -15.98 6.17 30.08
N LEU A 106 -16.04 5.52 31.25
CA LEU A 106 -16.84 4.32 31.52
C LEU A 106 -18.28 4.43 30.99
N SER A 107 -18.58 3.56 30.01
CA SER A 107 -19.90 3.32 29.43
C SER A 107 -20.93 2.99 30.51
N LYS A 108 -22.05 3.72 30.53
CA LYS A 108 -23.14 3.53 31.49
C LYS A 108 -24.50 3.60 30.81
N PHE A 109 -25.47 2.84 31.30
CA PHE A 109 -26.89 3.00 30.96
C PHE A 109 -27.73 3.23 32.21
N LYS A 110 -28.91 3.85 32.04
CA LYS A 110 -29.81 4.22 33.13
C LYS A 110 -30.97 3.24 33.26
N ILE A 111 -31.24 2.80 34.49
CA ILE A 111 -32.52 2.22 34.89
C ILE A 111 -33.49 3.37 35.16
N PRO A 112 -34.62 3.49 34.43
CA PRO A 112 -35.59 4.54 34.68
C PRO A 112 -36.30 4.33 36.02
N SER A 113 -36.29 5.34 36.90
CA SER A 113 -37.00 5.29 38.18
C SER A 113 -38.52 5.55 38.08
N GLU A 114 -39.01 6.06 36.94
CA GLU A 114 -40.41 6.49 36.81
C GLU A 114 -41.40 5.32 36.96
N GLY A 115 -42.34 5.46 37.90
CA GLY A 115 -43.37 4.47 38.17
C GLY A 115 -42.95 3.32 39.11
N ILE A 116 -41.67 3.24 39.48
CA ILE A 116 -41.16 2.27 40.46
C ILE A 116 -41.38 2.81 41.89
N SER A 117 -41.70 1.92 42.84
CA SER A 117 -41.79 2.30 44.26
C SER A 117 -41.54 1.09 45.17
N GLY A 118 -40.60 1.20 46.12
CA GLY A 118 -40.17 0.07 46.94
C GLY A 118 -39.31 -0.93 46.15
N PRO A 119 -39.09 -2.14 46.71
CA PRO A 119 -38.13 -3.08 46.14
C PRO A 119 -38.48 -3.56 44.73
N PHE A 120 -37.44 -3.73 43.91
CA PHE A 120 -37.56 -4.23 42.55
C PHE A 120 -36.30 -4.99 42.10
N GLN A 121 -36.48 -5.81 41.07
CA GLN A 121 -35.44 -6.60 40.42
C GLN A 121 -35.21 -6.06 39.01
N VAL A 122 -33.96 -6.13 38.52
CA VAL A 122 -33.63 -5.89 37.11
C VAL A 122 -32.85 -7.06 36.58
N ASP A 123 -33.44 -7.78 35.62
CA ASP A 123 -32.74 -8.78 34.83
C ASP A 123 -32.19 -8.12 33.56
N MET A 124 -30.86 -8.02 33.46
CA MET A 124 -30.13 -7.47 32.32
C MET A 124 -29.72 -8.61 31.38
N PHE A 125 -30.05 -8.53 30.09
CA PHE A 125 -29.81 -9.56 29.08
C PHE A 125 -28.79 -9.10 28.05
N ALA A 126 -27.84 -9.96 27.71
CA ALA A 126 -26.88 -9.71 26.63
C ALA A 126 -27.58 -9.67 25.27
N MET A 127 -26.90 -9.19 24.22
CA MET A 127 -27.38 -9.36 22.85
C MET A 127 -27.45 -10.85 22.46
N GLU A 128 -28.30 -11.23 21.51
CA GLU A 128 -28.38 -12.64 21.09
C GLU A 128 -27.06 -13.13 20.51
N GLY A 129 -26.50 -14.19 21.10
CA GLY A 129 -25.18 -14.74 20.78
C GLY A 129 -24.09 -14.38 21.79
N ASP A 130 -24.25 -13.28 22.53
CA ASP A 130 -23.23 -12.78 23.46
C ASP A 130 -23.33 -13.38 24.87
N THR A 131 -22.24 -13.28 25.63
CA THR A 131 -22.16 -13.67 27.05
C THR A 131 -21.25 -12.73 27.82
N TYR A 132 -21.64 -12.42 29.06
CA TYR A 132 -20.89 -11.56 29.98
C TYR A 132 -19.66 -12.23 30.61
N TYR A 133 -18.85 -12.95 29.82
CA TYR A 133 -17.83 -13.84 30.36
C TYR A 133 -16.62 -13.09 30.92
N SER A 134 -16.56 -12.97 32.24
CA SER A 134 -15.53 -12.24 33.01
C SER A 134 -15.63 -10.71 32.94
N ASP A 135 -16.80 -10.20 32.56
CA ASP A 135 -17.13 -8.77 32.56
C ASP A 135 -17.61 -8.31 33.95
N ALA A 136 -17.68 -7.00 34.17
CA ALA A 136 -18.17 -6.40 35.41
C ALA A 136 -19.15 -5.26 35.18
N ALA A 137 -20.16 -5.20 36.04
CA ALA A 137 -21.04 -4.04 36.20
C ALA A 137 -20.63 -3.20 37.43
N HIS A 138 -20.81 -1.89 37.35
CA HIS A 138 -20.45 -0.94 38.41
C HIS A 138 -21.68 -0.10 38.78
N ILE A 139 -22.03 -0.08 40.06
CA ILE A 139 -23.20 0.65 40.58
C ILE A 139 -22.74 1.43 41.81
N GLY A 140 -22.78 2.76 41.71
CA GLY A 140 -22.17 3.63 42.72
C GLY A 140 -20.68 3.32 42.89
N GLY A 141 -20.27 2.96 44.12
CA GLY A 141 -18.90 2.55 44.45
C GLY A 141 -18.66 1.04 44.46
N GLU A 142 -19.65 0.23 44.04
CA GLU A 142 -19.58 -1.24 44.10
C GLU A 142 -19.43 -1.86 42.70
N SER A 143 -18.82 -3.05 42.65
CA SER A 143 -18.54 -3.77 41.39
C SER A 143 -19.05 -5.21 41.48
N TYR A 144 -19.74 -5.65 40.43
CA TYR A 144 -20.53 -6.86 40.34
C TYR A 144 -20.00 -7.71 39.17
N ASN A 145 -19.47 -8.90 39.47
CA ASN A 145 -18.99 -9.82 38.43
C ASN A 145 -20.18 -10.37 37.63
N LEU A 146 -20.12 -10.23 36.31
CA LEU A 146 -21.11 -10.77 35.38
C LEU A 146 -20.68 -12.15 34.86
N ASN A 147 -21.63 -12.94 34.35
CA ASN A 147 -21.40 -14.22 33.68
C ASN A 147 -22.67 -14.69 32.94
N GLY A 148 -22.52 -15.52 31.91
CA GLY A 148 -23.66 -16.05 31.13
C GLY A 148 -24.34 -14.99 30.26
N SER A 149 -25.54 -15.27 29.76
CA SER A 149 -26.31 -14.38 28.89
C SER A 149 -27.22 -13.39 29.63
N SER A 150 -27.27 -13.44 30.97
CA SER A 150 -28.04 -12.50 31.79
C SER A 150 -27.49 -12.33 33.21
N HIS A 151 -27.80 -11.21 33.85
CA HIS A 151 -27.47 -10.92 35.25
C HIS A 151 -28.65 -10.26 35.97
N THR A 152 -28.84 -10.59 37.25
CA THR A 152 -29.97 -10.13 38.07
C THR A 152 -29.50 -9.17 39.17
N PHE A 153 -29.86 -7.89 39.05
CA PHE A 153 -29.69 -6.90 40.10
C PHE A 153 -30.95 -6.83 40.99
N ASN A 154 -30.76 -6.54 42.28
CA ASN A 154 -31.85 -6.40 43.25
C ASN A 154 -31.68 -5.07 43.98
N PHE A 155 -32.76 -4.28 44.08
CA PHE A 155 -32.73 -2.94 44.67
C PHE A 155 -33.83 -2.82 45.74
N ASP A 156 -33.49 -2.21 46.88
CA ASP A 156 -34.39 -2.08 48.04
C ASP A 156 -35.45 -0.96 47.89
N ASP A 157 -35.19 0.04 47.04
CA ASP A 157 -36.15 1.08 46.65
C ASP A 157 -35.79 1.64 45.26
N GLY A 158 -36.78 2.18 44.55
CA GLY A 158 -36.65 2.73 43.19
C GLY A 158 -36.95 4.23 43.09
N SER A 159 -36.65 5.00 44.14
CA SER A 159 -36.96 6.44 44.22
C SER A 159 -35.92 7.37 43.58
N GLU A 160 -34.80 6.83 43.08
CA GLU A 160 -33.73 7.57 42.40
C GLU A 160 -33.30 6.82 41.11
N ASP A 161 -32.86 7.54 40.07
CA ASP A 161 -32.35 6.96 38.82
C ASP A 161 -31.03 6.21 39.07
N ILE A 162 -30.96 4.93 38.65
CA ILE A 162 -29.79 4.07 38.87
C ILE A 162 -28.98 3.95 37.58
N TRP A 163 -27.70 4.31 37.63
CA TRP A 163 -26.76 4.12 36.52
C TRP A 163 -25.95 2.84 36.72
N ILE A 164 -25.91 1.98 35.70
CA ILE A 164 -25.10 0.77 35.66
C ILE A 164 -23.98 1.00 34.64
N GLY A 165 -22.73 1.09 35.12
CA GLY A 165 -21.54 1.14 34.29
C GLY A 165 -21.07 -0.27 33.90
N LEU A 166 -20.43 -0.45 32.74
CA LEU A 166 -20.01 -1.75 32.23
C LEU A 166 -18.54 -1.75 31.79
N THR A 167 -17.73 -2.66 32.33
CA THR A 167 -16.36 -2.95 31.83
C THR A 167 -16.26 -4.38 31.34
N GLY A 168 -15.67 -4.57 30.16
CA GLY A 168 -15.45 -5.88 29.54
C GLY A 168 -14.03 -6.40 29.76
N TYR A 169 -13.87 -7.73 29.76
CA TYR A 169 -12.56 -8.35 29.92
C TYR A 169 -11.57 -7.93 28.82
N GLY A 170 -10.48 -7.28 29.21
CA GLY A 170 -9.44 -6.84 28.26
C GLY A 170 -9.89 -5.73 27.32
N SER A 171 -10.80 -4.87 27.77
CA SER A 171 -11.44 -3.78 26.99
C SER A 171 -12.40 -4.26 25.91
N SER A 172 -12.98 -5.47 26.04
CA SER A 172 -14.07 -5.90 25.17
C SER A 172 -15.32 -5.01 25.33
N PRO A 173 -16.10 -4.80 24.25
CA PRO A 173 -17.46 -4.30 24.37
C PRO A 173 -18.33 -5.27 25.18
N VAL A 174 -19.21 -4.72 26.02
CA VAL A 174 -20.23 -5.42 26.79
C VAL A 174 -21.59 -5.00 26.24
N THR A 175 -22.41 -5.95 25.79
CA THR A 175 -23.69 -5.66 25.13
C THR A 175 -24.88 -5.78 26.07
N VAL A 176 -25.87 -4.90 25.91
CA VAL A 176 -27.18 -5.00 26.56
C VAL A 176 -28.23 -5.09 25.46
N GLY A 177 -28.83 -6.27 25.30
CA GLY A 177 -29.94 -6.50 24.38
C GLY A 177 -31.25 -5.94 24.94
N SER A 178 -31.49 -6.15 26.24
CA SER A 178 -32.61 -5.56 26.97
C SER A 178 -32.40 -5.61 28.49
N ILE A 179 -33.25 -4.87 29.20
CA ILE A 179 -33.50 -5.08 30.64
C ILE A 179 -34.97 -5.45 30.86
N THR A 180 -35.26 -6.28 31.86
CA THR A 180 -36.61 -6.50 32.39
C THR A 180 -36.64 -6.06 33.84
N ILE A 181 -37.51 -5.09 34.14
CA ILE A 181 -37.73 -4.52 35.46
C ILE A 181 -38.94 -5.20 36.08
N THR A 182 -38.75 -5.90 37.22
CA THR A 182 -39.81 -6.63 37.92
C THR A 182 -40.06 -6.01 39.31
N THR A 183 -41.23 -5.42 39.48
CA THR A 183 -41.65 -4.71 40.71
C THR A 183 -42.20 -5.66 41.78
N GLN A 184 -42.14 -5.28 43.06
CA GLN A 184 -42.73 -6.07 44.17
C GLN A 184 -44.23 -6.37 44.00
N THR A 185 -44.97 -5.57 43.23
CA THR A 185 -46.39 -5.80 42.90
C THR A 185 -46.61 -6.84 41.79
N GLY A 186 -45.55 -7.38 41.19
CA GLY A 186 -45.60 -8.34 40.07
C GLY A 186 -45.87 -7.70 38.72
N GLY A 187 -45.63 -6.39 38.57
CA GLY A 187 -45.58 -5.72 37.27
C GLY A 187 -44.19 -5.86 36.66
N GLU A 188 -44.12 -6.33 35.42
CA GLU A 188 -42.90 -6.52 34.64
C GLU A 188 -42.89 -5.57 33.43
N THR A 189 -41.75 -4.92 33.17
CA THR A 189 -41.53 -4.04 32.01
C THR A 189 -40.19 -4.38 31.37
N THR A 190 -40.20 -4.82 30.11
CA THR A 190 -38.98 -5.04 29.31
C THR A 190 -38.70 -3.82 28.43
N ILE A 191 -37.44 -3.36 28.42
CA ILE A 191 -36.97 -2.22 27.63
C ILE A 191 -35.78 -2.68 26.78
N PRO A 192 -35.79 -2.52 25.43
CA PRO A 192 -34.64 -2.79 24.57
C PRO A 192 -33.43 -1.93 24.93
N GLY A 193 -32.22 -2.44 24.73
CA GLY A 193 -30.99 -1.69 24.99
C GLY A 193 -30.96 -0.32 24.29
N SER A 194 -31.40 -0.28 23.03
CA SER A 194 -31.46 0.94 22.20
C SER A 194 -32.57 1.95 22.58
N GLU A 195 -33.38 1.66 23.60
CA GLU A 195 -34.36 2.59 24.18
C GLU A 195 -33.92 3.13 25.57
N LEU A 196 -32.73 2.74 26.05
CA LEU A 196 -32.18 3.21 27.33
C LEU A 196 -31.46 4.55 27.18
N GLU A 197 -31.53 5.38 28.22
CA GLU A 197 -30.65 6.54 28.35
C GLU A 197 -29.22 6.06 28.64
N THR A 198 -28.24 6.52 27.87
CA THR A 198 -26.85 6.03 27.92
C THR A 198 -25.83 7.16 27.97
N VAL A 199 -24.64 6.83 28.44
CA VAL A 199 -23.42 7.63 28.37
C VAL A 199 -22.32 6.74 27.79
N ASN A 200 -21.67 7.21 26.73
CA ASN A 200 -20.56 6.53 26.07
C ASN A 200 -20.88 5.08 25.67
N MET A 201 -22.02 4.86 25.01
CA MET A 201 -22.41 3.57 24.44
C MET A 201 -22.83 3.75 23.00
N ARG A 202 -22.48 2.77 22.15
CA ARG A 202 -22.89 2.70 20.74
C ARG A 202 -24.10 1.80 20.57
N GLY A 203 -24.81 1.91 19.44
CA GLY A 203 -25.83 0.94 19.07
C GLY A 203 -25.20 -0.43 18.78
N ALA A 204 -25.99 -1.50 18.91
CA ALA A 204 -25.53 -2.86 18.64
C ALA A 204 -26.63 -3.73 17.99
N GLY A 205 -26.20 -4.64 17.12
CA GLY A 205 -27.05 -5.50 16.30
C GLY A 205 -26.82 -5.28 14.80
N THR A 206 -27.44 -6.13 13.99
CA THR A 206 -27.31 -6.10 12.52
C THR A 206 -28.25 -5.04 11.91
N PRO A 207 -27.80 -4.21 10.95
CA PRO A 207 -28.70 -3.39 10.14
C PRO A 207 -29.70 -4.27 9.37
N GLY A 208 -30.99 -3.92 9.40
CA GLY A 208 -32.03 -4.76 8.81
C GLY A 208 -32.25 -4.54 7.30
N PHE A 209 -31.68 -3.48 6.73
CA PHE A 209 -31.68 -3.20 5.28
C PHE A 209 -30.39 -2.50 4.85
N GLN A 210 -30.12 -2.48 3.55
CA GLN A 210 -28.97 -1.77 2.96
C GLN A 210 -29.40 -0.69 1.96
N LEU A 211 -28.57 0.35 1.85
CA LEU A 211 -28.71 1.45 0.89
C LEU A 211 -27.35 1.69 0.24
N HIS A 212 -27.24 1.39 -1.05
CA HIS A 212 -26.02 1.53 -1.86
C HIS A 212 -26.21 2.70 -2.83
N VAL A 213 -25.27 3.63 -2.88
CA VAL A 213 -25.36 4.87 -3.67
C VAL A 213 -24.12 5.03 -4.55
N ASP A 214 -24.20 4.52 -5.78
CA ASP A 214 -23.23 4.74 -6.86
C ASP A 214 -23.63 5.99 -7.71
N GLY A 215 -24.92 6.28 -7.78
CA GLY A 215 -25.51 7.48 -8.38
C GLY A 215 -25.66 8.64 -7.41
N GLU A 216 -26.81 9.33 -7.45
CA GLU A 216 -27.10 10.47 -6.58
C GLU A 216 -28.25 10.18 -5.60
N MET A 217 -28.01 10.46 -4.31
CA MET A 217 -29.01 10.44 -3.25
C MET A 217 -29.16 11.83 -2.62
N GLN A 218 -30.41 12.30 -2.51
CA GLN A 218 -30.78 13.48 -1.73
C GLN A 218 -31.77 13.09 -0.62
N SER A 219 -31.50 13.48 0.62
CA SER A 219 -32.40 13.32 1.77
C SER A 219 -32.69 14.66 2.42
N SER A 220 -33.96 14.94 2.70
CA SER A 220 -34.43 16.26 3.16
C SER A 220 -35.53 16.14 4.22
N SER A 221 -35.34 16.75 5.40
CA SER A 221 -36.32 16.73 6.52
C SER A 221 -36.90 15.33 6.80
N SER A 222 -36.05 14.30 6.81
CA SER A 222 -36.43 12.87 6.77
C SER A 222 -35.69 12.05 7.83
N SER A 223 -36.08 10.79 8.06
CA SER A 223 -35.42 9.90 9.04
C SER A 223 -35.07 8.55 8.42
N LEU A 224 -33.85 8.08 8.66
CA LEU A 224 -33.32 6.79 8.23
C LEU A 224 -32.97 5.96 9.46
N ILE A 225 -33.63 4.80 9.64
CA ILE A 225 -33.61 4.07 10.91
C ILE A 225 -33.18 2.61 10.75
N GLY A 226 -32.02 2.25 11.30
CA GLY A 226 -31.55 0.86 11.41
C GLY A 226 -31.11 0.20 10.11
N GLY A 227 -30.67 0.98 9.11
CA GLY A 227 -30.10 0.51 7.85
C GLY A 227 -28.59 0.77 7.74
N GLN A 228 -27.93 0.07 6.82
CA GLN A 228 -26.53 0.33 6.44
C GLN A 228 -26.51 1.23 5.20
N VAL A 229 -25.66 2.25 5.17
CA VAL A 229 -25.52 3.16 4.02
C VAL A 229 -24.09 3.10 3.47
N LEU A 230 -23.98 2.90 2.16
CA LEU A 230 -22.73 2.84 1.40
C LEU A 230 -22.80 3.85 0.26
N VAL A 231 -21.74 4.64 0.06
CA VAL A 231 -21.70 5.78 -0.87
C VAL A 231 -20.40 5.80 -1.66
N ASP A 232 -20.45 5.39 -2.92
CA ASP A 232 -19.34 5.51 -3.89
C ASP A 232 -19.59 6.64 -4.92
N GLY A 233 -20.87 7.04 -5.06
CA GLY A 233 -21.36 8.23 -5.76
C GLY A 233 -21.52 9.44 -4.84
N THR A 234 -22.71 10.06 -4.80
CA THR A 234 -22.98 11.28 -4.00
C THR A 234 -24.21 11.14 -3.09
N LEU A 235 -24.06 11.46 -1.81
CA LEU A 235 -25.16 11.59 -0.83
C LEU A 235 -25.21 13.01 -0.25
N SER A 236 -26.36 13.68 -0.35
CA SER A 236 -26.62 14.99 0.28
C SER A 236 -27.78 14.90 1.26
N ALA A 237 -27.57 15.26 2.53
CA ALA A 237 -28.54 15.13 3.61
C ALA A 237 -28.76 16.44 4.37
N ASP A 238 -29.92 17.09 4.16
CA ASP A 238 -30.30 18.35 4.80
C ASP A 238 -31.44 18.13 5.82
N GLY A 239 -31.15 18.31 7.11
CA GLY A 239 -32.12 18.05 8.18
C GLY A 239 -32.56 16.59 8.27
N THR A 240 -31.68 15.63 7.99
CA THR A 240 -31.97 14.19 8.06
C THR A 240 -31.54 13.59 9.39
N GLU A 241 -32.40 12.80 10.01
CA GLU A 241 -32.04 11.96 11.16
C GLU A 241 -31.45 10.62 10.69
N PHE A 242 -30.28 10.27 11.20
CA PHE A 242 -29.64 8.97 11.05
C PHE A 242 -29.68 8.24 12.40
N ASN A 243 -30.57 7.27 12.55
CA ASN A 243 -30.90 6.66 13.85
C ASN A 243 -30.58 5.15 13.84
N ARG A 244 -29.55 4.74 14.59
CA ARG A 244 -28.90 3.41 14.43
C ARG A 244 -28.44 3.17 12.99
N VAL A 245 -27.98 4.24 12.36
CA VAL A 245 -27.29 4.26 11.07
C VAL A 245 -25.92 4.87 11.33
N GLY A 246 -24.87 4.13 11.00
CA GLY A 246 -23.49 4.54 11.25
C GLY A 246 -22.60 3.31 11.49
N PRO A 247 -21.36 3.29 10.97
CA PRO A 247 -20.76 4.34 10.15
C PRO A 247 -21.41 4.33 8.77
N ILE A 248 -21.72 5.52 8.23
CA ILE A 248 -21.95 5.63 6.78
C ILE A 248 -20.61 5.37 6.11
N MET A 249 -20.56 4.38 5.22
CA MET A 249 -19.34 3.98 4.53
C MET A 249 -19.24 4.77 3.22
N VAL A 250 -18.21 5.60 3.08
CA VAL A 250 -17.97 6.41 1.88
C VAL A 250 -16.68 5.94 1.21
N GLY A 251 -16.80 5.47 -0.04
CA GLY A 251 -15.70 4.94 -0.82
C GLY A 251 -14.69 6.00 -1.26
N GLU A 252 -13.62 5.58 -1.94
CA GLU A 252 -12.50 6.47 -2.31
C GLU A 252 -12.91 7.64 -3.23
N SER A 253 -13.90 7.44 -4.12
CA SER A 253 -14.48 8.50 -4.96
C SER A 253 -15.76 9.12 -4.39
N GLY A 254 -16.25 8.61 -3.26
CA GLY A 254 -17.55 8.97 -2.72
C GLY A 254 -17.61 10.39 -2.16
N ARG A 255 -18.78 11.02 -2.29
CA ARG A 255 -19.07 12.35 -1.76
C ARG A 255 -20.23 12.31 -0.76
N ILE A 256 -20.06 12.93 0.40
CA ILE A 256 -21.12 13.12 1.39
C ILE A 256 -21.21 14.58 1.87
N ASP A 257 -22.38 15.19 1.67
CA ASP A 257 -22.73 16.53 2.15
C ASP A 257 -23.75 16.45 3.29
N LEU A 258 -23.32 16.77 4.52
CA LEU A 258 -24.19 16.82 5.70
C LEU A 258 -24.54 18.29 6.00
N LEU A 259 -25.84 18.60 5.93
CA LEU A 259 -26.37 19.96 5.88
C LEU A 259 -27.47 20.22 6.92
N GLY A 260 -27.77 21.51 7.15
CA GLY A 260 -28.88 21.97 8.00
C GLY A 260 -28.79 21.44 9.43
N THR A 261 -29.84 20.76 9.86
CA THR A 261 -29.96 20.12 11.19
C THR A 261 -29.89 18.60 11.10
N THR A 262 -29.09 18.07 10.18
CA THR A 262 -28.83 16.62 10.07
C THR A 262 -28.18 16.09 11.36
N SER A 263 -28.62 14.94 11.85
CA SER A 263 -28.23 14.44 13.16
C SER A 263 -28.07 12.92 13.20
N PHE A 264 -26.97 12.43 13.77
CA PHE A 264 -26.75 11.02 14.06
C PHE A 264 -27.15 10.67 15.49
N SER A 265 -27.55 9.41 15.69
CA SER A 265 -27.81 8.85 17.03
C SER A 265 -27.60 7.33 17.03
N ALA A 266 -26.94 6.84 18.08
CA ALA A 266 -26.70 5.42 18.33
C ALA A 266 -26.11 4.65 17.14
N SER A 267 -25.16 5.26 16.41
CA SER A 267 -24.35 4.58 15.39
C SER A 267 -23.74 3.28 15.92
N LEU A 268 -23.47 2.32 15.02
CA LEU A 268 -23.15 0.93 15.37
C LEU A 268 -21.64 0.68 15.51
N ASP A 269 -20.82 1.69 15.26
CA ASP A 269 -19.37 1.70 15.47
C ASP A 269 -18.96 2.93 16.29
N ASP A 270 -17.67 3.11 16.53
CA ASP A 270 -17.13 4.28 17.24
C ASP A 270 -17.10 5.56 16.39
N HIS A 271 -17.63 5.52 15.16
CA HIS A 271 -17.72 6.65 14.24
C HIS A 271 -19.11 6.73 13.56
N ASP A 272 -19.62 7.95 13.35
CA ASP A 272 -20.86 8.20 12.59
C ASP A 272 -20.66 8.00 11.06
N VAL A 273 -19.45 8.27 10.54
CA VAL A 273 -19.06 8.15 9.12
C VAL A 273 -17.62 7.61 8.98
N ARG A 274 -17.36 6.73 8.01
CA ARG A 274 -16.01 6.27 7.63
C ARG A 274 -15.76 6.61 6.16
N THR A 275 -14.64 7.25 5.87
CA THR A 275 -14.29 7.77 4.53
C THR A 275 -13.01 7.16 3.97
N GLY A 276 -12.96 6.96 2.66
CA GLY A 276 -11.72 6.70 1.92
C GLY A 276 -10.79 7.92 1.88
N ALA A 277 -9.53 7.71 1.51
CA ALA A 277 -8.49 8.72 1.49
C ALA A 277 -8.80 9.93 0.59
N TYR A 278 -9.48 9.72 -0.54
CA TYR A 278 -9.80 10.77 -1.51
C TYR A 278 -11.25 11.27 -1.44
N SER A 279 -12.07 10.71 -0.55
CA SER A 279 -13.51 11.01 -0.49
C SER A 279 -13.81 12.45 -0.06
N GLU A 280 -14.82 13.06 -0.67
CA GLU A 280 -15.31 14.37 -0.29
C GLU A 280 -16.29 14.25 0.89
N LEU A 281 -16.02 14.97 1.99
CA LEU A 281 -16.89 15.05 3.17
C LEU A 281 -17.09 16.51 3.55
N PHE A 282 -18.34 16.96 3.59
CA PHE A 282 -18.72 18.24 4.18
C PHE A 282 -19.57 18.02 5.43
N TRP A 283 -19.07 18.46 6.58
CA TRP A 283 -19.81 18.47 7.85
C TRP A 283 -20.26 19.89 8.20
N GLY A 284 -21.54 20.21 7.96
CA GLY A 284 -22.10 21.54 8.21
C GLY A 284 -22.12 21.95 9.70
N GLU A 285 -22.07 23.25 9.98
CA GLU A 285 -22.03 23.81 11.35
C GLU A 285 -23.23 23.41 12.24
N GLY A 286 -24.38 23.09 11.64
CA GLY A 286 -25.59 22.66 12.35
C GLY A 286 -25.73 21.14 12.54
N VAL A 287 -24.77 20.34 12.05
CA VAL A 287 -24.84 18.88 12.05
C VAL A 287 -24.27 18.30 13.35
N SER A 288 -25.06 17.46 14.03
CA SER A 288 -24.68 16.80 15.29
C SER A 288 -24.39 15.31 15.09
N GLY A 289 -23.26 14.85 15.63
CA GLY A 289 -22.94 13.41 15.69
C GLY A 289 -23.65 12.70 16.84
N SER A 290 -23.52 11.37 16.92
CA SER A 290 -24.05 10.57 18.04
C SER A 290 -23.46 10.98 19.39
N GLY A 291 -22.20 11.43 19.39
CA GLY A 291 -21.55 12.08 20.53
C GLY A 291 -21.03 11.13 21.63
N GLY A 292 -20.67 11.72 22.77
CA GLY A 292 -19.97 11.00 23.84
C GLY A 292 -18.54 10.64 23.41
N LEU A 293 -18.33 9.35 23.09
CA LEU A 293 -17.09 8.81 22.53
C LEU A 293 -17.29 8.25 21.11
N ILE A 294 -18.41 8.56 20.45
CA ILE A 294 -18.63 8.27 19.03
C ILE A 294 -18.20 9.51 18.25
N ASP A 295 -17.15 9.36 17.46
CA ASP A 295 -16.56 10.43 16.68
C ASP A 295 -17.37 10.71 15.40
N LYS A 296 -17.29 11.94 14.91
CA LYS A 296 -18.12 12.39 13.78
C LYS A 296 -17.74 11.65 12.51
N TRP A 297 -16.43 11.44 12.31
CA TRP A 297 -15.92 10.72 11.16
C TRP A 297 -14.46 10.32 11.33
N GLU A 298 -14.07 9.28 10.60
CA GLU A 298 -12.67 8.96 10.33
C GLU A 298 -12.40 8.83 8.82
N ARG A 299 -11.14 9.05 8.45
CA ARG A 299 -10.61 8.82 7.11
C ARG A 299 -9.56 7.72 7.15
N ARG A 300 -9.62 6.82 6.18
CA ARG A 300 -8.72 5.66 6.08
C ARG A 300 -8.07 5.55 4.72
N ILE A 301 -6.91 4.89 4.66
CA ILE A 301 -6.21 4.52 3.43
C ILE A 301 -5.66 3.10 3.55
N GLY A 302 -5.76 2.31 2.48
CA GLY A 302 -5.19 0.97 2.38
C GLY A 302 -4.35 0.81 1.11
N GLY A 303 -3.55 -0.26 1.04
CA GLY A 303 -2.79 -0.61 -0.17
C GLY A 303 -1.66 0.34 -0.60
N GLN A 304 -1.38 1.41 0.16
CA GLN A 304 -0.43 2.46 -0.21
C GLN A 304 1.01 1.93 -0.39
N THR A 305 1.64 2.25 -1.52
CA THR A 305 2.98 1.77 -1.91
C THR A 305 4.02 2.88 -2.05
N LEU A 306 5.27 2.52 -1.73
CA LEU A 306 6.48 3.29 -2.05
C LEU A 306 7.27 2.52 -3.12
N HIS A 307 7.77 3.21 -4.14
CA HIS A 307 8.56 2.63 -5.22
C HIS A 307 9.96 3.25 -5.28
N LEU A 308 10.97 2.41 -5.42
CA LEU A 308 12.39 2.77 -5.45
C LEU A 308 13.10 2.04 -6.59
N ASP A 309 14.18 2.63 -7.10
CA ASP A 309 14.98 2.04 -8.19
C ASP A 309 15.74 0.77 -7.77
N ALA A 310 15.69 0.38 -6.49
CA ALA A 310 16.38 -0.78 -5.94
C ALA A 310 15.53 -1.61 -4.97
N LYS A 311 15.85 -2.91 -4.93
CA LYS A 311 15.27 -3.88 -3.99
C LYS A 311 15.98 -3.88 -2.64
N TYR A 312 15.23 -4.28 -1.60
CA TYR A 312 15.70 -4.39 -0.22
C TYR A 312 16.26 -3.09 0.39
N VAL A 313 15.84 -1.94 -0.13
CA VAL A 313 16.03 -0.64 0.53
C VAL A 313 15.21 -0.63 1.81
N VAL A 314 15.82 -0.27 2.94
CA VAL A 314 15.16 -0.22 4.26
C VAL A 314 14.72 1.20 4.56
N LEU A 315 13.46 1.36 4.92
CA LEU A 315 12.83 2.64 5.23
C LEU A 315 12.24 2.61 6.65
N ARG A 316 12.34 3.74 7.36
CA ARG A 316 11.59 4.02 8.58
C ARG A 316 10.42 4.93 8.23
N LEU A 317 9.23 4.54 8.67
CA LEU A 317 8.06 5.40 8.72
C LEU A 317 7.80 5.79 10.17
N SER A 318 7.64 7.08 10.44
CA SER A 318 7.40 7.63 11.80
C SER A 318 6.14 8.47 11.82
N GLY A 319 5.35 8.41 12.90
CA GLY A 319 4.11 9.18 13.04
C GLY A 319 2.88 8.52 12.39
N VAL A 320 2.91 7.21 12.16
CA VAL A 320 1.88 6.47 11.41
C VAL A 320 0.67 6.13 12.28
N GLY A 321 -0.52 6.53 11.83
CA GLY A 321 -1.81 6.33 12.48
C GLY A 321 -2.01 7.10 13.81
N PRO A 322 -3.19 6.98 14.46
CA PRO A 322 -3.54 7.72 15.68
C PRO A 322 -2.72 7.41 16.93
N GLN A 323 -1.74 6.50 16.83
CA GLN A 323 -0.77 6.18 17.88
C GLN A 323 0.63 6.70 17.54
N GLU A 324 0.77 7.51 16.48
CA GLU A 324 2.01 8.11 15.97
C GLU A 324 3.15 7.08 15.80
N SER A 325 2.78 5.87 15.38
CA SER A 325 3.65 4.70 15.45
C SER A 325 4.88 4.82 14.54
N THR A 326 5.95 4.11 14.93
CA THR A 326 7.17 3.98 14.12
C THR A 326 7.29 2.54 13.62
N GLN A 327 7.44 2.35 12.32
CA GLN A 327 7.61 1.04 11.68
C GLN A 327 8.80 1.06 10.72
N GLU A 328 9.55 -0.05 10.65
CA GLU A 328 10.59 -0.26 9.66
C GLU A 328 10.09 -1.24 8.60
N ILE A 329 10.18 -0.86 7.33
CA ILE A 329 9.74 -1.62 6.15
C ILE A 329 10.88 -1.69 5.13
N PHE A 330 10.72 -2.53 4.10
CA PHE A 330 11.71 -2.66 3.03
C PHE A 330 11.06 -2.89 1.67
N SER A 331 11.77 -2.53 0.59
CA SER A 331 11.33 -2.82 -0.78
C SER A 331 11.53 -4.29 -1.15
N ASP A 332 10.59 -4.85 -1.91
CA ASP A 332 10.64 -6.21 -2.45
C ASP A 332 11.58 -6.34 -3.66
N GLU A 333 11.59 -7.51 -4.31
CA GLU A 333 12.35 -7.77 -5.55
C GLU A 333 11.92 -6.90 -6.75
N ASN A 334 10.82 -6.14 -6.63
CA ASN A 334 10.30 -5.20 -7.64
C ASN A 334 10.47 -3.73 -7.18
N GLY A 335 11.28 -3.46 -6.14
CA GLY A 335 11.51 -2.11 -5.62
C GLY A 335 10.32 -1.51 -4.88
N THR A 336 9.31 -2.32 -4.54
CA THR A 336 8.05 -1.84 -3.96
C THR A 336 7.97 -2.18 -2.48
N ALA A 337 7.69 -1.18 -1.64
CA ALA A 337 7.47 -1.33 -0.20
C ALA A 337 6.02 -0.96 0.17
N TYR A 338 5.39 -1.73 1.07
CA TYR A 338 3.99 -1.56 1.45
C TYR A 338 3.86 -0.91 2.83
N ILE A 339 3.13 0.19 2.92
CA ILE A 339 2.88 0.90 4.17
C ILE A 339 1.87 0.10 5.00
N ASN A 340 2.12 -0.08 6.31
CA ASN A 340 1.29 -0.91 7.19
C ASN A 340 1.13 -2.37 6.67
N GLY A 341 2.09 -2.85 5.89
CA GLY A 341 2.00 -4.15 5.19
C GLY A 341 0.88 -4.22 4.13
N GLY A 342 0.39 -3.07 3.65
CA GLY A 342 -0.72 -2.95 2.70
C GLY A 342 -2.10 -2.88 3.37
N ASN A 343 -2.18 -3.07 4.69
CA ASN A 343 -3.44 -3.02 5.43
C ASN A 343 -3.95 -1.58 5.58
N GLU A 344 -5.27 -1.43 5.68
CA GLU A 344 -5.94 -0.19 5.99
C GLU A 344 -5.42 0.45 7.30
N ARG A 345 -5.23 1.77 7.32
CA ARG A 345 -4.94 2.57 8.52
C ARG A 345 -5.80 3.83 8.54
N VAL A 346 -6.05 4.35 9.75
CA VAL A 346 -6.67 5.67 9.95
C VAL A 346 -5.63 6.77 9.71
N ILE A 347 -6.01 7.78 8.93
CA ILE A 347 -5.16 8.93 8.55
C ILE A 347 -5.75 10.29 8.96
N GLU A 348 -7.02 10.34 9.36
CA GLU A 348 -7.66 11.54 9.87
C GLU A 348 -8.87 11.18 10.74
N ILE A 349 -9.15 11.94 11.80
CA ILE A 349 -10.31 11.75 12.68
C ILE A 349 -10.92 13.13 12.99
N GLY A 350 -12.22 13.28 12.74
CA GLY A 350 -13.03 14.38 13.25
C GLY A 350 -13.72 13.98 14.55
N TYR A 351 -13.16 14.39 15.69
CA TYR A 351 -13.62 13.98 17.01
C TYR A 351 -15.04 14.50 17.34
N ALA A 352 -15.70 13.82 18.28
CA ALA A 352 -17.01 14.19 18.81
C ALA A 352 -17.08 15.67 19.28
N ASP A 353 -15.99 16.19 19.86
CA ASP A 353 -15.87 17.57 20.33
C ASP A 353 -15.68 18.62 19.22
N GLY A 354 -15.44 18.18 17.98
CA GLY A 354 -15.19 19.02 16.81
C GLY A 354 -13.73 19.42 16.58
N THR A 355 -12.78 18.88 17.36
CA THR A 355 -11.36 18.90 16.97
C THR A 355 -11.10 17.90 15.84
N VAL A 356 -10.00 18.10 15.11
CA VAL A 356 -9.56 17.19 14.04
C VAL A 356 -8.10 16.81 14.29
N TRP A 357 -7.80 15.51 14.23
CA TRP A 357 -6.44 14.99 14.11
C TRP A 357 -6.21 14.51 12.68
N THR A 358 -5.01 14.78 12.15
CA THR A 358 -4.58 14.41 10.80
C THR A 358 -3.19 13.79 10.88
N GLU A 359 -2.97 12.67 10.19
CA GLU A 359 -1.68 11.99 10.15
C GLU A 359 -0.59 12.93 9.59
N SER A 360 0.52 13.07 10.33
CA SER A 360 1.69 13.85 9.94
C SER A 360 2.93 12.96 9.78
N ALA A 361 2.71 11.76 9.24
CA ALA A 361 3.72 10.74 9.09
C ALA A 361 4.86 11.15 8.15
N THR A 362 6.03 10.54 8.34
CA THR A 362 7.23 10.83 7.55
C THR A 362 7.99 9.56 7.15
N ILE A 363 8.62 9.64 5.99
CA ILE A 363 9.46 8.62 5.36
C ILE A 363 10.93 9.01 5.53
N GLU A 364 11.76 8.08 5.97
CA GLU A 364 13.21 8.21 6.09
C GLU A 364 13.87 6.94 5.53
N ILE A 365 14.88 7.09 4.67
CA ILE A 365 15.63 5.95 4.11
C ILE A 365 16.81 5.62 5.05
N ILE A 366 16.81 4.39 5.58
CA ILE A 366 17.75 3.93 6.62
C ILE A 366 18.92 3.14 6.01
N SER A 367 18.68 2.38 4.95
CA SER A 367 19.71 1.64 4.23
C SER A 367 19.37 1.53 2.74
N TYR A 368 20.27 2.04 1.89
CA TYR A 368 20.19 1.98 0.43
C TYR A 368 21.64 1.85 -0.09
N GLU A 369 22.26 0.73 0.27
CA GLU A 369 23.59 0.35 -0.21
C GLU A 369 23.48 -0.45 -1.53
N THR A 370 24.35 -0.13 -2.48
CA THR A 370 24.48 -0.76 -3.79
C THR A 370 25.95 -1.00 -4.12
N GLY A 371 26.22 -1.65 -5.24
CA GLY A 371 27.59 -1.76 -5.79
C GLY A 371 28.33 -0.43 -6.04
N TRP A 372 27.64 0.73 -6.06
CA TRP A 372 28.27 2.05 -6.30
C TRP A 372 28.48 2.91 -5.03
N ASN A 373 27.91 2.53 -3.89
CA ASN A 373 28.17 3.14 -2.59
C ASN A 373 28.51 2.08 -1.51
N PRO A 374 29.49 1.19 -1.76
CA PRO A 374 29.95 0.26 -0.73
C PRO A 374 30.56 1.04 0.44
N GLN A 375 30.51 0.49 1.66
CA GLN A 375 31.01 1.16 2.88
C GLN A 375 32.49 1.61 2.82
N THR A 376 33.29 1.08 1.89
CA THR A 376 34.69 1.51 1.64
C THR A 376 34.83 2.70 0.68
N SER A 377 33.73 3.33 0.26
CA SER A 377 33.71 4.45 -0.70
C SER A 377 33.69 5.84 -0.06
N ASP A 378 33.39 5.93 1.24
CA ASP A 378 32.99 7.15 1.96
C ASP A 378 31.76 7.88 1.34
N ILE A 379 30.95 7.16 0.54
CA ILE A 379 29.62 7.60 0.08
C ILE A 379 28.57 7.01 1.03
N GLY A 380 27.56 7.81 1.40
CA GLY A 380 26.46 7.36 2.25
C GLY A 380 25.43 6.50 1.53
N ASN A 381 24.32 6.18 2.20
CA ASN A 381 23.12 5.63 1.57
C ASN A 381 22.61 6.55 0.45
N TYR A 382 22.01 5.96 -0.58
CA TYR A 382 21.19 6.68 -1.53
C TYR A 382 19.78 6.93 -0.97
N GLY A 383 19.06 7.88 -1.57
CA GLY A 383 17.92 8.50 -0.90
C GLY A 383 18.36 9.39 0.25
N GLY A 384 17.58 10.42 0.59
CA GLY A 384 17.99 11.31 1.67
C GLY A 384 16.99 12.38 2.04
N GLY A 385 17.15 12.88 3.28
CA GLY A 385 16.18 13.75 3.92
C GLY A 385 15.05 12.97 4.59
N ILE A 386 14.13 13.73 5.18
CA ILE A 386 12.87 13.24 5.71
C ILE A 386 11.78 13.78 4.78
N ILE A 387 10.98 12.89 4.22
CA ILE A 387 9.91 13.20 3.27
C ILE A 387 8.58 13.06 4.01
N ASN A 388 7.63 13.97 3.82
CA ASN A 388 6.29 13.78 4.39
C ASN A 388 5.60 12.62 3.67
N LEU A 389 4.99 11.71 4.42
CA LEU A 389 4.07 10.73 3.87
C LEU A 389 2.75 11.46 3.60
N ASP A 390 2.44 11.69 2.33
CA ASP A 390 1.13 12.17 1.90
C ASP A 390 0.15 10.99 1.75
N TRP A 391 -1.03 11.27 1.22
CA TRP A 391 -2.06 10.25 0.98
C TRP A 391 -1.99 9.63 -0.43
N SER A 392 -0.95 9.93 -1.22
CA SER A 392 -0.78 9.40 -2.57
C SER A 392 -0.68 7.87 -2.55
N ASN A 393 -1.57 7.17 -3.27
CA ASN A 393 -1.64 5.70 -3.26
C ASN A 393 -0.34 5.01 -3.72
N SER A 394 0.45 5.70 -4.54
CA SER A 394 1.76 5.27 -5.04
C SER A 394 2.70 6.47 -4.99
N ILE A 395 3.83 6.33 -4.29
CA ILE A 395 4.85 7.36 -4.12
C ILE A 395 6.17 6.84 -4.69
N VAL A 396 6.82 7.63 -5.55
CA VAL A 396 8.16 7.33 -6.09
C VAL A 396 9.22 8.04 -5.27
N LEU A 397 10.30 7.33 -4.94
CA LEU A 397 11.42 7.83 -4.12
C LEU A 397 12.73 7.82 -4.93
N ASP A 398 12.77 8.64 -5.97
CA ASP A 398 13.87 8.77 -6.96
C ASP A 398 14.98 9.75 -6.53
N SER A 399 14.70 10.65 -5.59
CA SER A 399 15.64 11.67 -5.13
C SER A 399 16.82 11.09 -4.33
N GLY A 400 18.01 11.70 -4.42
CA GLY A 400 19.19 11.26 -3.67
C GLY A 400 19.93 10.07 -4.30
N THR A 401 19.77 9.87 -5.61
CA THR A 401 20.38 8.80 -6.42
C THR A 401 21.45 9.37 -7.38
N PRO A 402 22.42 8.56 -7.84
CA PRO A 402 23.33 8.93 -8.92
C PRO A 402 22.70 8.64 -10.29
N PHE A 403 23.17 9.31 -11.35
CA PHE A 403 22.80 9.00 -12.73
C PHE A 403 24.01 9.20 -13.63
N VAL A 404 24.66 8.12 -14.08
CA VAL A 404 25.93 8.21 -14.82
C VAL A 404 25.76 8.00 -16.31
N GLU A 405 26.41 8.83 -17.11
CA GLU A 405 26.46 8.74 -18.57
C GLU A 405 27.90 8.75 -19.13
N TRP A 406 28.07 8.22 -20.34
CA TRP A 406 29.29 8.36 -21.12
C TRP A 406 29.31 9.71 -21.85
N GLU A 407 30.35 10.52 -21.63
CA GLU A 407 30.62 11.73 -22.42
C GLU A 407 31.50 11.42 -23.64
N SER A 408 32.57 10.64 -23.44
CA SER A 408 33.50 10.24 -24.51
C SER A 408 34.27 8.95 -24.21
N LEU A 409 34.80 8.32 -25.25
CA LEU A 409 35.72 7.19 -25.14
C LEU A 409 36.71 7.27 -26.31
N GLU A 410 37.89 7.84 -26.05
CA GLU A 410 38.80 8.32 -27.08
C GLU A 410 40.18 7.68 -26.99
N ILE A 411 40.77 7.41 -28.16
CA ILE A 411 42.19 7.10 -28.31
C ILE A 411 42.84 8.37 -28.86
N PRO A 412 43.87 8.94 -28.21
CA PRO A 412 44.55 10.14 -28.71
C PRO A 412 45.05 9.95 -30.16
N GLU A 413 44.87 10.98 -31.00
CA GLU A 413 45.17 10.90 -32.45
C GLU A 413 46.63 10.48 -32.75
N ASP A 414 47.57 10.84 -31.87
CA ASP A 414 48.99 10.47 -31.97
C ASP A 414 49.29 8.99 -31.65
N SER A 415 48.28 8.25 -31.19
CA SER A 415 48.41 6.93 -30.58
C SER A 415 47.54 5.85 -31.22
N LEU A 416 46.79 6.20 -32.29
CA LEU A 416 45.93 5.29 -33.07
C LEU A 416 46.66 4.12 -33.75
N SER A 417 47.99 4.02 -33.64
CA SER A 417 48.72 2.79 -34.00
C SER A 417 49.85 2.49 -33.02
N LYS A 418 50.02 1.19 -32.72
CA LYS A 418 51.07 0.61 -31.86
C LYS A 418 51.50 -0.76 -32.41
N THR A 419 52.60 -1.32 -31.91
CA THR A 419 52.92 -2.74 -32.14
C THR A 419 52.05 -3.64 -31.26
N ARG A 420 51.69 -4.84 -31.72
CA ARG A 420 51.04 -5.89 -30.90
C ARG A 420 51.73 -6.03 -29.53
N GLY A 421 50.94 -6.11 -28.47
CA GLY A 421 51.43 -6.26 -27.09
C GLY A 421 51.98 -4.98 -26.43
N GLN A 422 52.13 -3.87 -27.17
CA GLN A 422 52.29 -2.55 -26.56
C GLN A 422 50.94 -2.07 -25.99
N SER A 423 51.00 -1.16 -25.03
CA SER A 423 49.82 -0.51 -24.47
C SER A 423 49.51 0.79 -25.21
N MET A 424 48.25 0.94 -25.61
CA MET A 424 47.68 2.11 -26.27
C MET A 424 46.90 2.92 -25.22
N PRO A 425 47.16 4.23 -25.07
CA PRO A 425 46.40 5.07 -24.14
C PRO A 425 44.95 5.22 -24.62
N VAL A 426 44.01 5.11 -23.68
CA VAL A 426 42.58 5.37 -23.88
C VAL A 426 42.10 6.30 -22.78
N VAL A 427 41.22 7.25 -23.12
CA VAL A 427 40.61 8.21 -22.19
C VAL A 427 39.09 8.03 -22.23
N ALA A 428 38.50 7.67 -21.10
CA ALA A 428 37.06 7.65 -20.88
C ALA A 428 36.60 8.96 -20.22
N GLY A 429 35.70 9.70 -20.85
CA GLY A 429 34.94 10.79 -20.25
C GLY A 429 33.62 10.26 -19.68
N LEU A 430 33.40 10.45 -18.39
CA LEU A 430 32.22 9.97 -17.66
C LEU A 430 31.61 11.11 -16.84
N ALA A 431 30.29 11.15 -16.73
CA ALA A 431 29.60 12.20 -15.99
C ALA A 431 28.48 11.68 -15.12
N ASN A 432 28.26 12.32 -13.98
CA ASN A 432 27.14 12.06 -13.09
C ASN A 432 26.17 13.24 -13.13
N ARG A 433 24.96 13.03 -13.66
CA ARG A 433 23.86 14.01 -13.70
C ARG A 433 22.86 13.83 -12.56
N GLY A 434 23.07 12.82 -11.71
CA GLY A 434 22.26 12.57 -10.52
C GLY A 434 22.57 13.52 -9.37
N THR A 435 21.94 13.26 -8.22
CA THR A 435 21.99 14.08 -7.01
C THR A 435 22.87 13.50 -5.90
N ALA A 436 23.29 12.23 -6.01
CA ALA A 436 24.28 11.59 -5.13
C ALA A 436 25.55 11.17 -5.89
N ALA A 437 26.67 11.05 -5.18
CA ALA A 437 27.96 10.62 -5.74
C ALA A 437 27.97 9.12 -6.05
N ALA A 438 28.76 8.68 -7.03
CA ALA A 438 28.92 7.25 -7.36
C ALA A 438 30.39 6.82 -7.36
N LEU A 439 30.67 5.63 -6.83
CA LEU A 439 31.94 4.90 -7.00
C LEU A 439 31.71 3.68 -7.92
N LEU A 440 31.75 3.91 -9.23
CA LEU A 440 31.45 2.92 -10.25
C LEU A 440 32.70 2.20 -10.76
N TYR A 441 32.44 1.10 -11.47
CA TYR A 441 33.45 0.40 -12.26
C TYR A 441 32.99 0.25 -13.72
N PHE A 442 33.93 0.16 -14.65
CA PHE A 442 33.66 -0.19 -16.04
C PHE A 442 34.66 -1.24 -16.55
N THR A 443 34.24 -1.99 -17.56
CA THR A 443 35.10 -2.92 -18.31
C THR A 443 34.93 -2.69 -19.81
N CYS A 444 35.80 -3.30 -20.62
CA CYS A 444 35.77 -3.12 -22.07
C CYS A 444 36.04 -4.43 -22.82
N ASP A 445 35.30 -4.60 -23.91
CA ASP A 445 35.38 -5.74 -24.81
C ASP A 445 35.91 -5.28 -26.18
N VAL A 446 36.69 -6.13 -26.86
CA VAL A 446 37.17 -5.87 -28.23
C VAL A 446 36.00 -6.03 -29.19
N THR A 447 35.56 -4.92 -29.78
CA THR A 447 34.26 -4.76 -30.47
C THR A 447 34.02 -5.79 -31.57
N GLU A 448 35.06 -6.10 -32.33
CA GLU A 448 35.00 -7.03 -33.47
C GLU A 448 34.93 -8.51 -33.05
N THR A 449 35.14 -8.83 -31.77
CA THR A 449 35.21 -10.22 -31.28
C THR A 449 34.29 -10.51 -30.07
N GLY A 450 33.88 -9.49 -29.32
CA GLY A 450 33.11 -9.66 -28.08
C GLY A 450 33.91 -10.33 -26.95
N MET A 451 35.24 -10.30 -27.00
CA MET A 451 36.12 -10.82 -25.94
C MET A 451 36.64 -9.68 -25.06
N GLU A 452 36.78 -9.95 -23.76
CA GLU A 452 37.35 -9.03 -22.77
C GLU A 452 38.73 -8.53 -23.19
N ALA A 453 38.95 -7.21 -23.13
CA ALA A 453 40.19 -6.57 -23.55
C ALA A 453 41.23 -6.51 -22.41
N ASP A 454 42.53 -6.67 -22.72
CA ASP A 454 43.60 -6.40 -21.74
C ASP A 454 43.74 -4.90 -21.51
N ILE A 455 42.92 -4.37 -20.61
CA ILE A 455 42.97 -3.00 -20.08
C ILE A 455 43.59 -2.93 -18.67
N GLY A 456 44.14 -4.05 -18.17
CA GLY A 456 44.63 -4.18 -16.79
C GLY A 456 43.57 -4.54 -15.75
N GLY A 457 42.35 -4.89 -16.15
CA GLY A 457 41.21 -5.23 -15.28
C GLY A 457 40.18 -4.10 -15.19
N TYR A 458 39.25 -4.19 -14.23
CA TYR A 458 38.19 -3.18 -14.05
C TYR A 458 38.76 -1.78 -13.78
N GLN A 459 38.29 -0.80 -14.55
CA GLN A 459 38.59 0.59 -14.31
C GLN A 459 37.59 1.16 -13.30
N GLN A 460 38.02 2.12 -12.47
CA GLN A 460 37.25 2.68 -11.36
C GLN A 460 37.11 4.19 -11.51
N ALA A 461 35.92 4.73 -11.22
CA ALA A 461 35.69 6.17 -11.16
C ALA A 461 34.86 6.54 -9.92
N ARG A 462 35.27 7.61 -9.22
CA ARG A 462 34.40 8.34 -8.27
C ARG A 462 33.94 9.61 -8.95
N ILE A 463 32.63 9.87 -8.95
CA ILE A 463 32.02 11.03 -9.61
C ILE A 463 31.01 11.69 -8.64
N GLU A 464 31.26 12.93 -8.26
CA GLU A 464 30.37 13.72 -7.41
C GLU A 464 29.12 14.20 -8.19
N PRO A 465 28.03 14.65 -7.50
CA PRO A 465 26.80 15.07 -8.17
C PRO A 465 27.03 16.25 -9.13
N GLY A 466 26.59 16.10 -10.39
CA GLY A 466 26.71 17.12 -11.43
C GLY A 466 28.11 17.23 -12.08
N GLU A 467 29.10 16.45 -11.64
CA GLU A 467 30.48 16.53 -12.16
C GLU A 467 30.72 15.59 -13.36
N SER A 468 31.78 15.91 -14.11
CA SER A 468 32.36 15.08 -15.17
C SER A 468 33.84 14.80 -14.89
N VAL A 469 34.30 13.57 -15.13
CA VAL A 469 35.67 13.11 -14.87
C VAL A 469 36.27 12.42 -16.09
N GLN A 470 37.61 12.35 -16.13
CA GLN A 470 38.34 11.60 -17.15
C GLN A 470 39.18 10.48 -16.51
N VAL A 471 39.00 9.25 -17.00
CA VAL A 471 39.78 8.07 -16.59
C VAL A 471 40.71 7.68 -17.74
N SER A 472 42.02 7.76 -17.50
CA SER A 472 43.04 7.35 -18.48
C SER A 472 43.57 5.95 -18.15
N PHE A 473 43.47 5.03 -19.11
CA PHE A 473 43.92 3.64 -18.98
C PHE A 473 44.68 3.16 -20.21
N GLY A 474 45.21 1.93 -20.17
CA GLY A 474 46.10 1.40 -21.21
C GLY A 474 45.63 0.06 -21.76
N TRP A 475 45.15 0.05 -23.01
CA TRP A 475 44.68 -1.16 -23.70
C TRP A 475 45.83 -1.86 -24.45
N ARG A 476 45.99 -3.18 -24.27
CA ARG A 476 46.85 -4.03 -25.13
C ARG A 476 46.01 -4.93 -26.00
N HIS A 477 46.48 -5.16 -27.23
CA HIS A 477 45.92 -6.16 -28.13
C HIS A 477 46.95 -7.23 -28.50
N SER A 478 46.49 -8.48 -28.61
CA SER A 478 47.31 -9.68 -28.83
C SER A 478 47.27 -10.20 -30.28
N GLN A 479 46.61 -9.48 -31.19
CA GLN A 479 46.57 -9.78 -32.61
C GLN A 479 46.94 -8.51 -33.40
N ALA A 480 47.46 -8.70 -34.62
CA ALA A 480 47.75 -7.61 -35.55
C ALA A 480 46.56 -7.38 -36.50
N GLY A 481 46.40 -6.16 -37.00
CA GLY A 481 45.22 -5.70 -37.73
C GLY A 481 44.49 -4.56 -37.01
N ASP A 482 43.31 -4.21 -37.51
CA ASP A 482 42.50 -3.10 -37.01
C ASP A 482 41.44 -3.61 -36.01
N ALA A 483 41.21 -2.88 -34.92
CA ALA A 483 40.19 -3.19 -33.91
C ALA A 483 39.72 -1.96 -33.14
N SER A 484 38.58 -2.07 -32.46
CA SER A 484 37.90 -1.00 -31.72
C SER A 484 37.53 -1.47 -30.32
N LEU A 485 37.45 -0.57 -29.33
CA LEU A 485 37.16 -0.92 -27.94
C LEU A 485 35.77 -0.46 -27.54
N THR A 486 34.90 -1.37 -27.10
CA THR A 486 33.59 -1.03 -26.55
C THR A 486 33.65 -1.16 -25.03
N CYS A 487 33.57 -0.04 -24.32
CA CYS A 487 33.51 -0.03 -22.86
C CYS A 487 32.07 0.09 -22.37
N ARG A 488 31.75 -0.59 -21.26
CA ARG A 488 30.44 -0.56 -20.60
C ARG A 488 30.58 -0.35 -19.10
N ILE A 489 29.72 0.47 -18.54
CA ILE A 489 29.61 0.68 -17.10
C ILE A 489 29.04 -0.60 -16.47
N LEU A 490 29.51 -0.95 -15.27
CA LEU A 490 28.99 -2.04 -14.47
C LEU A 490 27.99 -1.47 -13.46
N THR A 491 26.71 -1.58 -13.78
CA THR A 491 25.62 -1.09 -12.93
C THR A 491 25.32 -2.07 -11.77
N PRO A 492 24.72 -1.61 -10.66
CA PRO A 492 24.53 -2.44 -9.47
C PRO A 492 23.41 -3.47 -9.63
N THR A 493 23.67 -4.74 -9.29
CA THR A 493 22.66 -5.82 -9.29
C THR A 493 21.59 -5.70 -8.17
N GLN A 494 21.59 -4.59 -7.45
CA GLN A 494 20.54 -4.18 -6.52
C GLN A 494 19.43 -3.36 -7.21
N LEU A 495 19.67 -2.84 -8.41
CA LEU A 495 18.65 -2.09 -9.15
C LEU A 495 17.53 -3.02 -9.65
N ILE A 496 16.36 -2.42 -9.94
CA ILE A 496 15.22 -3.10 -10.56
C ILE A 496 15.37 -3.11 -12.08
N GLU A 497 15.66 -1.96 -12.67
CA GLU A 497 16.09 -1.82 -14.06
C GLU A 497 17.60 -1.52 -14.08
N ASP A 498 18.36 -2.26 -14.90
CA ASP A 498 19.82 -2.21 -14.94
C ASP A 498 20.39 -0.82 -15.25
N ASP A 499 19.60 0.10 -15.81
CA ASP A 499 19.99 1.46 -16.22
C ASP A 499 19.32 2.60 -15.41
N ALA A 500 18.66 2.30 -14.28
CA ALA A 500 18.00 3.31 -13.46
C ALA A 500 18.97 4.38 -12.91
N PHE A 501 20.21 3.99 -12.57
CA PHE A 501 21.30 4.91 -12.22
C PHE A 501 22.14 5.34 -13.45
N GLY A 502 21.56 5.27 -14.64
CA GLY A 502 22.27 5.43 -15.92
C GLY A 502 23.19 4.23 -16.23
N GLY A 503 24.20 4.45 -17.05
CA GLY A 503 25.19 3.45 -17.43
C GLY A 503 25.41 3.34 -18.93
N GLY A 504 25.10 2.16 -19.49
CA GLY A 504 25.27 1.87 -20.91
C GLY A 504 26.73 1.71 -21.36
N SER A 505 26.96 1.84 -22.66
CA SER A 505 28.25 1.61 -23.31
C SER A 505 28.59 2.63 -24.39
N MET A 506 29.90 2.76 -24.67
CA MET A 506 30.45 3.60 -25.74
C MET A 506 31.61 2.86 -26.42
N THR A 507 31.89 3.21 -27.68
CA THR A 507 32.92 2.54 -28.52
C THR A 507 33.92 3.57 -29.05
N THR A 508 35.22 3.24 -29.01
CA THR A 508 36.28 4.09 -29.57
C THR A 508 36.20 4.20 -31.10
N ALA A 509 36.93 5.16 -31.67
CA ALA A 509 37.41 5.01 -33.03
C ALA A 509 38.27 3.73 -33.17
N THR A 510 38.30 3.15 -34.36
CA THR A 510 39.16 2.01 -34.70
C THR A 510 40.63 2.43 -34.69
N ALA A 511 41.49 1.61 -34.08
CA ALA A 511 42.94 1.76 -34.08
C ALA A 511 43.62 0.51 -34.69
N SER A 512 44.94 0.56 -34.91
CA SER A 512 45.66 -0.44 -35.71
C SER A 512 46.91 -1.00 -35.02
N TRP A 513 46.99 -2.32 -34.88
CA TRP A 513 48.13 -3.03 -34.30
C TRP A 513 49.02 -3.64 -35.39
N ALA A 514 50.25 -3.12 -35.48
CA ALA A 514 51.28 -3.68 -36.34
C ALA A 514 51.89 -4.95 -35.75
N GLU A 515 52.33 -5.87 -36.61
CA GLU A 515 53.37 -6.84 -36.24
C GLU A 515 54.65 -6.11 -35.81
N PRO A 516 55.50 -6.70 -34.94
CA PRO A 516 56.84 -6.17 -34.70
C PRO A 516 57.62 -6.10 -36.00
N GLU A 517 58.38 -5.02 -36.22
CA GLU A 517 59.33 -4.99 -37.33
C GLU A 517 60.38 -6.10 -37.12
N GLU A 518 60.57 -6.97 -38.12
CA GLU A 518 61.69 -7.91 -38.13
C GLU A 518 62.98 -7.12 -38.36
N ASP A 519 63.55 -6.62 -37.26
CA ASP A 519 64.83 -5.90 -37.25
C ASP A 519 65.90 -6.79 -37.90
N GLY A 520 66.52 -6.26 -38.95
CA GLY A 520 66.81 -7.06 -40.15
C GLY A 520 67.68 -8.31 -39.93
N SER A 521 67.25 -9.44 -40.51
CA SER A 521 67.85 -10.77 -40.40
C SER A 521 69.38 -10.76 -40.22
N LEU A 522 69.87 -11.39 -39.14
CA LEU A 522 71.29 -11.57 -38.84
C LEU A 522 72.07 -11.96 -40.12
N PRO A 523 73.16 -11.25 -40.48
CA PRO A 523 73.83 -11.45 -41.76
C PRO A 523 74.47 -12.85 -41.82
N VAL A 524 73.80 -13.78 -42.52
CA VAL A 524 74.22 -15.19 -42.62
C VAL A 524 75.51 -15.36 -43.45
N LEU A 525 75.82 -14.41 -44.34
CA LEU A 525 77.01 -14.42 -45.20
C LEU A 525 78.35 -14.51 -44.42
N PRO A 526 78.68 -13.63 -43.46
CA PRO A 526 79.91 -13.76 -42.67
C PRO A 526 79.98 -15.06 -41.87
N LEU A 527 78.85 -15.62 -41.40
CA LEU A 527 78.83 -16.91 -40.70
C LEU A 527 79.19 -18.06 -41.65
N LEU A 528 78.60 -18.10 -42.85
CA LEU A 528 78.94 -19.07 -43.89
C LEU A 528 80.41 -18.94 -44.35
N ALA A 529 80.91 -17.72 -44.49
CA ALA A 529 82.31 -17.47 -44.83
C ALA A 529 83.27 -18.01 -43.75
N ALA A 530 82.96 -17.80 -42.46
CA ALA A 530 83.73 -18.34 -41.36
C ALA A 530 83.74 -19.88 -41.35
N ILE A 531 82.59 -20.52 -41.61
CA ILE A 531 82.48 -21.98 -41.70
C ILE A 531 83.33 -22.56 -42.86
N VAL A 532 83.31 -21.92 -44.04
CA VAL A 532 84.15 -22.35 -45.18
C VAL A 532 85.64 -22.21 -44.88
N VAL A 533 86.06 -21.11 -44.23
CA VAL A 533 87.46 -20.91 -43.82
C VAL A 533 87.87 -21.94 -42.75
N ALA A 534 87.00 -22.23 -41.77
CA ALA A 534 87.25 -23.26 -40.75
C ALA A 534 87.42 -24.66 -41.37
N MET A 535 86.56 -25.04 -42.34
CA MET A 535 86.70 -26.31 -43.05
C MET A 535 87.99 -26.38 -43.89
N ALA A 536 88.42 -25.28 -44.52
CA ALA A 536 89.69 -25.23 -45.24
C ALA A 536 90.90 -25.44 -44.30
N ILE A 537 90.89 -24.82 -43.12
CA ILE A 537 91.95 -24.99 -42.10
C ILE A 537 91.94 -26.42 -41.54
N ALA A 538 90.77 -26.99 -41.25
CA ALA A 538 90.61 -28.38 -40.81
C ALA A 538 91.12 -29.39 -41.86
N GLY A 539 90.79 -29.18 -43.14
CA GLY A 539 91.25 -30.05 -44.24
C GLY A 539 92.78 -30.04 -44.40
N VAL A 540 93.41 -28.86 -44.37
CA VAL A 540 94.88 -28.73 -44.47
C VAL A 540 95.60 -29.33 -43.26
N THR A 541 95.01 -29.22 -42.06
CA THR A 541 95.61 -29.82 -40.84
C THR A 541 95.43 -31.33 -40.76
N MET A 542 94.31 -31.89 -41.21
CA MET A 542 94.16 -33.34 -41.37
C MET A 542 95.11 -33.92 -42.43
N LEU A 543 95.25 -33.26 -43.59
CA LEU A 543 96.19 -33.70 -44.63
C LEU A 543 97.66 -33.66 -44.19
N ARG A 544 98.02 -32.80 -43.23
CA ARG A 544 99.34 -32.82 -42.56
C ARG A 544 99.46 -33.88 -41.47
N ARG A 545 98.39 -34.21 -40.74
CA ARG A 545 98.44 -35.30 -39.74
C ARG A 545 98.44 -36.70 -40.36
N ALA A 546 98.06 -36.83 -41.63
CA ALA A 546 98.06 -38.11 -42.34
C ALA A 546 99.45 -38.58 -42.83
N SER A 547 100.51 -37.76 -42.73
CA SER A 547 101.87 -38.15 -43.13
C SER A 547 102.75 -38.71 -42.00
N ASP A 548 102.44 -38.37 -40.75
CA ASP A 548 103.37 -38.51 -39.63
C ASP A 548 103.01 -39.69 -38.69
N ALA A 549 102.18 -40.62 -39.16
CA ALA A 549 101.67 -41.76 -38.38
C ALA A 549 102.62 -42.98 -38.41
N ILE A 550 103.83 -42.84 -37.86
CA ILE A 550 104.81 -43.93 -37.66
C ILE A 550 105.54 -43.74 -36.32
N VAL A 551 105.55 -44.79 -35.47
CA VAL A 551 106.37 -44.96 -34.22
C VAL A 551 105.93 -44.02 -33.06
N GLU A 552 105.17 -44.53 -32.07
CA GLU A 552 105.62 -45.21 -30.82
C GLU A 552 106.14 -44.21 -29.74
N ASP A 553 106.00 -44.43 -28.43
CA ASP A 553 104.99 -45.11 -27.57
C ASP A 553 105.29 -44.70 -26.09
N ASP A 554 104.57 -45.27 -25.09
CA ASP A 554 104.85 -45.15 -23.62
C ASP A 554 104.69 -43.71 -23.03
N GLU A 555 104.59 -43.37 -21.73
CA GLU A 555 104.63 -43.99 -20.38
C GLU A 555 103.81 -42.98 -19.46
N GLU A 556 102.96 -43.25 -18.46
CA GLU A 556 102.40 -44.47 -17.83
C GLU A 556 100.98 -44.23 -17.21
N GLU A 557 100.86 -43.87 -15.92
CA GLU A 557 99.69 -43.92 -15.00
C GLU A 557 99.65 -42.72 -14.00
N SER A 558 98.67 -42.46 -13.09
CA SER A 558 97.41 -43.12 -12.66
C SER A 558 96.41 -42.15 -11.93
N GLU A 559 95.14 -42.57 -11.87
CA GLU A 559 94.06 -42.37 -10.85
C GLU A 559 93.72 -40.97 -10.25
N TYR A 560 92.44 -40.51 -10.23
CA TYR A 560 91.22 -41.00 -9.51
C TYR A 560 91.30 -40.80 -7.96
N SER A 561 90.23 -40.49 -7.21
CA SER A 561 88.78 -40.47 -7.51
C SER A 561 87.97 -39.41 -6.69
N ASN A 562 86.74 -39.13 -7.14
CA ASN A 562 85.42 -39.20 -6.44
C ASN A 562 85.24 -38.83 -4.93
N ASP A 563 84.05 -38.53 -4.40
CA ASP A 563 82.66 -38.51 -4.95
C ASP A 563 81.76 -37.53 -4.17
N GLU A 564 80.50 -37.37 -4.62
CA GLU A 564 79.21 -37.08 -3.90
C GLU A 564 79.18 -36.16 -2.64
N TYR A 565 78.12 -35.38 -2.35
CA TYR A 565 76.68 -35.52 -2.64
C TYR A 565 76.00 -34.13 -2.82
#